data_AF-A0A842JS03-F1
#
_entry.id   AF-A0A842JS03-F1
#
_cell.length_a   1.000
_cell.length_b   1.000
_cell.length_c   1.000
_cell.angle_alpha   90.00
_cell.angle_beta   90.00
_cell.angle_gamma   90.00
#
_symmetry.space_group_name_H-M   'P 1'
#
loop_
_entity.id
_entity.type
_entity.pdbx_description
1 polymer ?
#
loop_
_entity_poly.entity_id
_entity_poly.type
_entity_poly.pdbx_seq_one_letter_code
_entity_poly.pdbx_strand_id
1 'polypeptide(L)' 'MSEQQVVVPIGISVNGEDHEFTEPLTVAGLLEALNLPSKGIAVAVNGAVFPRARWDELVVRGWEIEILTAVQGG' A
#
# COMPACT_ATOMS: atom_id res chain seq x y z
N MET A 1 23.78 -24.33 11.72
CA MET A 1 22.49 -24.59 11.05
C MET A 1 21.73 -23.28 11.14
N SER A 2 21.75 -22.47 10.10
CA SER A 2 21.12 -21.16 10.11
C SER A 2 19.61 -21.36 9.95
N GLU A 3 18.84 -20.97 10.96
CA GLU A 3 17.38 -20.92 10.88
C GLU A 3 17.02 -19.99 9.72
N GLN A 4 16.51 -20.58 8.63
CA GLN A 4 15.91 -19.80 7.56
C GLN A 4 14.61 -19.24 8.12
N GLN A 5 14.62 -17.97 8.52
CA GLN A 5 13.43 -17.27 8.97
C GLN A 5 12.41 -17.29 7.83
N VAL A 6 11.31 -18.03 8.02
CA VAL A 6 10.21 -18.06 7.07
C VAL A 6 9.52 -16.71 7.12
N VAL A 7 9.79 -15.87 6.13
CA VAL A 7 9.13 -14.57 5.99
C VAL A 7 7.76 -14.84 5.39
N VAL A 8 6.70 -14.55 6.14
CA VAL A 8 5.33 -14.61 5.65
C VAL A 8 5.08 -13.33 4.85
N PRO A 9 4.90 -13.39 3.51
CA PRO A 9 4.79 -12.19 2.70
C PRO A 9 3.56 -11.35 3.06
N ILE A 10 3.57 -10.06 2.79
CA ILE A 10 2.42 -9.19 2.92
C ILE A 10 1.69 -9.22 1.58
N GLY A 11 0.66 -10.06 1.49
CA GLY A 11 -0.23 -10.11 0.32
C GLY A 11 -1.36 -9.09 0.47
N ILE A 12 -1.55 -8.22 -0.52
CA ILE A 12 -2.59 -7.19 -0.60
C ILE A 12 -3.13 -7.09 -2.01
N SER A 13 -4.28 -6.44 -2.20
CA SER A 13 -4.73 -5.98 -3.51
C SER A 13 -4.58 -4.48 -3.61
N VAL A 14 -4.09 -3.97 -4.73
CA VAL A 14 -4.01 -2.54 -5.05
C VAL A 14 -4.71 -2.28 -6.37
N ASN A 15 -5.78 -1.48 -6.38
CA ASN A 15 -6.60 -1.22 -7.56
C ASN A 15 -7.07 -2.50 -8.29
N GLY A 16 -7.29 -3.58 -7.53
CA GLY A 16 -7.71 -4.88 -8.05
C GLY A 16 -6.57 -5.78 -8.56
N GLU A 17 -5.30 -5.33 -8.48
CA GLU A 17 -4.13 -6.15 -8.78
C GLU A 17 -3.49 -6.68 -7.50
N ASP A 18 -3.16 -7.97 -7.46
CA ASP A 18 -2.55 -8.58 -6.28
C ASP A 18 -1.05 -8.29 -6.22
N HIS A 19 -0.58 -7.90 -5.04
CA HIS A 19 0.83 -7.63 -4.75
C HIS A 19 1.30 -8.40 -3.52
N GLU A 20 2.54 -8.86 -3.55
CA GLU A 20 3.21 -9.49 -2.41
C GLU A 20 4.54 -8.80 -2.08
N PHE A 21 4.75 -8.49 -0.81
CA PHE A 21 5.99 -7.90 -0.31
C PHE A 21 6.59 -8.77 0.79
N THR A 22 7.88 -9.10 0.69
CA THR A 22 8.56 -9.90 1.72
C THR A 22 9.01 -9.06 2.92
N GLU A 23 9.13 -7.75 2.75
CA GLU A 23 9.53 -6.81 3.80
C GLU A 23 8.35 -5.93 4.22
N PRO A 24 8.23 -5.56 5.51
CA PRO A 24 7.25 -4.57 5.95
C PRO A 24 7.45 -3.23 5.27
N LEU A 25 6.35 -2.65 4.82
CA LEU A 25 6.32 -1.32 4.20
C LEU A 25 5.19 -0.49 4.78
N THR A 26 5.40 0.83 4.87
CA THR A 26 4.34 1.78 5.18
C THR A 26 3.47 2.03 3.95
N VAL A 27 2.31 2.66 4.12
CA VAL A 27 1.51 3.09 2.95
C VAL A 27 2.31 4.05 2.07
N ALA A 28 3.10 4.96 2.65
CA ALA A 28 3.99 5.82 1.88
C ALA A 28 5.05 5.01 1.09
N GLY A 29 5.68 4.01 1.73
CA GLY A 29 6.63 3.12 1.08
C GLY A 29 6.01 2.27 -0.03
N LEU A 30 4.74 1.86 0.12
CA LEU A 30 3.99 1.21 -0.95
C LEU A 30 3.81 2.12 -2.16
N LEU A 31 3.43 3.39 -1.96
CA LEU A 31 3.30 4.34 -3.07
C LEU A 31 4.64 4.53 -3.81
N GLU A 32 5.75 4.60 -3.07
CA GLU A 32 7.09 4.68 -3.66
C GLU A 32 7.46 3.41 -4.43
N ALA A 33 7.20 2.22 -3.85
CA ALA A 33 7.46 0.94 -4.50
C ALA A 33 6.68 0.74 -5.80
N LEU A 34 5.47 1.30 -5.88
CA LEU A 34 4.63 1.32 -7.07
C LEU A 34 4.94 2.50 -8.02
N ASN A 35 5.97 3.30 -7.71
CA ASN A 35 6.38 4.48 -8.48
C ASN A 35 5.25 5.51 -8.67
N LEU A 36 4.42 5.69 -7.63
CA LEU A 36 3.30 6.62 -7.59
C LEU A 36 3.69 7.94 -6.90
N PRO A 37 3.12 9.08 -7.35
CA PRO A 37 3.41 10.36 -6.72
C PRO A 37 2.85 10.43 -5.30
N SER A 38 3.60 11.03 -4.37
CA SER A 38 3.12 11.24 -3.00
C SER A 38 2.12 12.39 -2.86
N LYS A 39 1.75 13.11 -3.94
CA LYS A 39 0.81 14.24 -3.95
C LYS A 39 -0.23 14.08 -5.05
N GLY A 40 -1.40 14.69 -4.85
CA GLY A 40 -2.51 14.54 -5.79
C GLY A 40 -3.06 13.12 -5.82
N ILE A 41 -2.90 12.37 -4.74
CA ILE A 41 -3.41 11.01 -4.57
C ILE A 41 -4.31 10.94 -3.34
N ALA A 42 -5.40 10.18 -3.46
CA ALA A 42 -6.18 9.66 -2.35
C ALA A 42 -5.99 8.14 -2.25
N VAL A 43 -5.90 7.64 -1.02
CA VAL A 43 -5.81 6.20 -0.71
C VAL A 43 -7.06 5.82 0.07
N ALA A 44 -7.68 4.70 -0.27
CA ALA A 44 -8.69 4.03 0.52
C ALA A 44 -8.23 2.60 0.86
N VAL A 45 -8.59 2.11 2.03
CA VAL A 45 -8.30 0.76 2.52
C VAL A 45 -9.64 0.11 2.89
N ASN A 46 -9.94 -1.04 2.29
CA ASN A 46 -11.18 -1.80 2.46
C ASN A 46 -12.43 -0.92 2.29
N GLY A 47 -12.45 -0.10 1.23
CA GLY A 47 -13.55 0.79 0.90
C GLY A 47 -13.68 2.06 1.76
N ALA A 48 -12.76 2.32 2.69
CA ALA A 48 -12.75 3.51 3.52
C ALA A 48 -11.54 4.40 3.24
N VAL A 49 -11.74 5.71 3.11
CA VAL A 49 -10.64 6.68 2.91
C VAL A 49 -9.61 6.53 4.03
N PHE A 50 -8.34 6.34 3.65
CA PHE A 50 -7.21 6.21 4.56
C PHE A 50 -6.45 7.54 4.65
N PRO A 51 -6.63 8.30 5.75
CA PRO A 51 -6.12 9.66 5.85
C PRO A 51 -4.61 9.75 5.67
N ARG A 52 -4.15 10.81 4.99
CA ARG A 52 -2.72 11.06 4.76
C ARG A 52 -1.86 11.03 6.02
N ALA A 53 -2.40 11.51 7.15
CA ALA A 53 -1.69 11.51 8.44
C ALA A 53 -1.34 10.10 8.95
N ARG A 54 -1.94 9.05 8.38
CA ARG A 54 -1.70 7.65 8.74
C ARG A 54 -0.80 6.93 7.74
N TRP A 55 -0.24 7.62 6.73
CA TRP A 55 0.53 6.96 5.68
C TRP A 55 1.88 6.38 6.14
N ASP A 56 2.33 6.76 7.34
CA ASP A 56 3.48 6.15 8.01
C ASP A 56 3.11 4.83 8.73
N GLU A 57 1.83 4.42 8.74
CA GLU A 57 1.41 3.12 9.25
C GLU A 57 1.80 2.00 8.29
N LEU A 58 2.16 0.84 8.87
CA LEU A 58 2.50 -0.37 8.12
C LEU A 58 1.28 -0.91 7.39
N VAL A 59 1.50 -1.34 6.15
CA VAL A 59 0.53 -2.10 5.38
C VAL A 59 0.32 -3.45 6.03
N VAL A 60 -0.95 -3.85 6.15
CA VAL A 60 -1.33 -5.13 6.74
C VAL A 60 -1.77 -6.08 5.63
N ARG A 61 -1.36 -7.34 5.75
CA ARG A 61 -1.79 -8.44 4.89
C ARG A 61 -3.32 -8.50 4.79
N GLY A 62 -3.83 -8.68 3.58
CA GLY A 62 -5.26 -8.80 3.27
C GLY A 62 -5.96 -7.46 3.09
N TRP A 63 -5.24 -6.33 3.12
CA TRP A 63 -5.83 -5.05 2.74
C TRP A 63 -6.17 -5.00 1.25
N GLU A 64 -7.36 -4.48 0.96
CA GLU A 64 -7.77 -4.03 -0.37
C GLU A 64 -7.54 -2.52 -0.42
N ILE A 65 -6.59 -2.09 -1.25
CA ILE A 65 -6.16 -0.70 -1.33
C ILE A 65 -6.60 -0.11 -2.67
N GLU A 66 -7.33 0.99 -2.63
CA GLU A 66 -7.67 1.76 -3.82
C GLU A 66 -6.86 3.06 -3.82
N ILE A 67 -6.21 3.34 -4.94
CA ILE A 67 -5.38 4.53 -5.13
C ILE A 67 -5.92 5.33 -6.30
N LEU A 68 -6.43 6.52 -5.99
CA LEU A 68 -6.98 7.45 -6.96
C LEU A 68 -6.03 8.63 -7.14
N THR A 69 -5.67 8.94 -8.38
CA THR A 69 -4.99 10.18 -8.71
C THR A 69 -6.04 11.26 -9.00
N ALA A 70 -5.89 12.42 -8.37
CA ALA A 70 -6.67 13.60 -8.72
C ALA A 70 -6.27 14.03 -10.13
N VAL A 71 -7.14 13.77 -11.10
CA VAL A 71 -7.11 14.50 -12.37
C VAL A 71 -7.75 15.85 -12.09
N GLN A 72 -7.04 16.94 -12.38
CA GLN A 72 -7.65 18.26 -12.29
C GLN A 72 -8.73 18.32 -13.37
N GLY A 73 -9.99 18.17 -12.97
CA GLY A 73 -11.13 18.44 -13.84
C GLY A 73 -11.16 19.93 -14.17
N GLY A 74 -11.17 20.26 -15.46
CA GLY A 74 -11.57 21.58 -15.94
C GLY A 74 -13.08 21.74 -15.88
#